data_AF-M2TJ73-F1
#
_entry.id   AF-M2TJ73-F1
#
_cell.length_a   1.000
_cell.length_b   1.000
_cell.length_c   1.000
_cell.angle_alpha   90.00
_cell.angle_beta   90.00
_cell.angle_gamma   90.00
#
_symmetry.space_group_name_H-M   'P 1'
#
loop_
_entity.id
_entity.type
_entity.pdbx_description
1 polymer ?
#
loop_
_entity_poly.entity_id
_entity_poly.type
_entity_poly.pdbx_seq_one_letter_code
_entity_poly.pdbx_strand_id
1 'polypeptide(L)'
;MIHDIAFPADDAAPFLEYADEAFDLYPIWLCPLLRDGRISMGYAKPFSGLVGDKQVEGYGDWDLSVGLWGQYPSSNQAEFVRANRKIEAKMREPGGLKRLYSRVFYSEDEWRQVYDKHEYDELLRKYSAKSLPLI
;
A
#
# COMPACT_ATOMS: atom_id res chain seq x y z
N MET A 1 11.24 9.53 -3.10
CA MET A 1 9.89 9.03 -2.78
C MET A 1 9.74 7.71 -3.48
N ILE A 2 9.39 6.66 -2.72
CA ILE A 2 9.38 5.29 -3.21
C ILE A 2 8.09 4.64 -2.72
N HIS A 3 7.25 4.20 -3.66
CA HIS A 3 6.03 3.46 -3.37
C HIS A 3 5.88 2.32 -4.36
N ASP A 4 5.74 1.09 -3.89
CA ASP A 4 5.24 -0.02 -4.71
C ASP A 4 3.87 -0.40 -4.19
N ILE A 5 2.89 -0.47 -5.08
CA ILE A 5 1.48 -0.61 -4.75
C ILE A 5 0.88 -1.68 -5.66
N ALA A 6 0.17 -2.63 -5.07
CA ALA A 6 -0.65 -3.57 -5.81
C ALA A 6 -2.08 -3.03 -5.92
N PHE A 7 -2.60 -2.93 -7.13
CA PHE A 7 -4.00 -2.59 -7.39
C PHE A 7 -4.74 -3.78 -8.00
N PRO A 8 -6.06 -3.91 -7.80
CA PRO A 8 -6.89 -4.66 -8.73
C PRO A 8 -6.67 -4.11 -10.13
N ALA A 9 -6.40 -4.97 -11.13
CA ALA A 9 -5.82 -4.54 -12.41
C ALA A 9 -6.60 -3.41 -13.13
N ASP A 10 -7.93 -3.41 -13.02
CA ASP A 10 -8.81 -2.46 -13.73
C ASP A 10 -8.85 -1.07 -13.08
N ASP A 11 -8.31 -0.91 -11.87
CA ASP A 11 -8.59 0.25 -11.02
C ASP A 11 -7.39 1.19 -10.81
N ALA A 12 -6.22 0.86 -11.39
CA ALA A 12 -4.99 1.63 -11.15
C ALA A 12 -4.93 2.98 -11.89
N ALA A 13 -5.67 3.15 -12.98
CA ALA A 13 -5.55 4.33 -13.86
C ALA A 13 -5.82 5.68 -13.14
N PRO A 14 -6.90 5.84 -12.33
CA PRO A 14 -7.14 7.07 -11.59
C PRO A 14 -6.01 7.43 -10.60
N PHE A 15 -5.31 6.42 -10.07
CA PHE A 15 -4.14 6.67 -9.22
C PHE A 15 -2.93 7.14 -10.02
N LEU A 16 -2.68 6.56 -11.19
CA LEU A 16 -1.58 6.95 -12.07
C LEU A 16 -1.75 8.38 -12.58
N GLU A 17 -2.96 8.75 -13.02
CA GLU A 17 -3.29 10.12 -13.42
C GLU A 17 -3.05 11.12 -12.28
N TYR A 18 -3.51 10.80 -11.08
CA TYR A 18 -3.23 11.62 -9.90
C TYR A 18 -1.73 11.73 -9.59
N ALA A 19 -0.99 10.62 -9.69
CA ALA A 19 0.45 10.61 -9.39
C ALA A 19 1.24 11.47 -10.39
N ASP A 20 0.86 11.42 -11.67
CA ASP A 20 1.41 12.28 -12.72
C ASP A 20 1.10 13.76 -12.43
N GLU A 21 -0.18 14.12 -12.30
CA GLU A 21 -0.61 15.51 -12.13
C GLU A 21 -0.11 16.15 -10.84
N ALA A 22 -0.13 15.42 -9.72
CA ALA A 22 0.14 15.97 -8.40
C ALA A 22 1.62 15.92 -7.99
N PHE A 23 2.40 15.01 -8.58
CA PHE A 23 3.78 14.76 -8.14
C PHE A 23 4.83 14.73 -9.25
N ASP A 24 4.44 14.61 -10.53
CA ASP A 24 5.38 14.50 -11.66
C ASP A 24 6.49 13.45 -11.38
N LEU A 25 6.07 12.32 -10.82
CA LEU A 25 6.97 11.37 -10.16
C LEU A 25 7.36 10.22 -11.09
N TYR A 26 8.55 10.34 -11.69
CA TYR A 26 9.10 9.37 -12.63
C TYR A 26 10.45 8.81 -12.16
N PRO A 27 10.83 7.58 -12.60
CA PRO A 27 10.07 6.66 -13.46
C PRO A 27 8.90 5.95 -12.76
N ILE A 28 7.93 5.51 -13.57
CA ILE A 28 6.81 4.66 -13.16
C ILE A 28 7.07 3.23 -13.65
N TRP A 29 6.98 2.27 -12.75
CA TRP A 29 7.04 0.83 -13.03
C TRP A 29 5.62 0.26 -13.11
N LEU A 30 5.30 -0.49 -14.16
CA LEU A 30 4.03 -1.20 -14.33
C LEU A 30 4.31 -2.68 -14.58
N CYS A 31 3.78 -3.56 -13.73
CA CYS A 31 3.98 -5.00 -13.87
C CYS A 31 2.68 -5.75 -13.51
N PRO A 32 2.01 -6.36 -14.50
CA PRO A 32 0.92 -7.28 -14.25
C PRO A 32 1.41 -8.52 -13.50
N LEU A 33 0.71 -8.88 -12.43
CA LEU A 33 1.04 -10.02 -11.59
C LEU A 33 -0.14 -10.99 -11.58
N LEU A 34 0.13 -12.25 -11.93
CA LEU A 34 -0.84 -13.31 -11.76
C LEU A 34 -0.94 -13.65 -10.27
N ARG A 35 -2.17 -13.73 -9.75
CA ARG A 35 -2.44 -14.31 -8.45
C ARG A 35 -2.48 -15.83 -8.55
N ASP A 36 -1.32 -16.46 -8.69
CA ASP A 36 -1.20 -17.87 -8.31
C ASP A 36 -1.10 -17.96 -6.77
N GLY A 37 -1.58 -19.04 -6.15
CA GLY A 37 -1.72 -19.16 -4.68
C GLY A 37 -0.43 -19.09 -3.84
N ARG A 38 0.66 -18.55 -4.38
CA ARG A 38 1.97 -18.35 -3.76
C ARG A 38 2.17 -16.92 -3.24
N ILE A 39 1.10 -16.15 -3.10
CA ILE A 39 1.19 -14.71 -2.80
C ILE A 39 1.73 -14.46 -1.38
N SER A 40 2.87 -13.77 -1.30
CA SER A 40 3.49 -13.31 -0.05
C SER A 40 2.70 -12.22 0.71
N MET A 41 1.49 -11.85 0.26
CA MET A 41 0.65 -10.80 0.88
C MET A 41 -0.58 -11.33 1.60
N GLY A 42 -0.64 -12.63 1.90
CA GLY A 42 -1.80 -13.24 2.59
C GLY A 42 -2.11 -12.69 3.99
N TYR A 43 -1.32 -11.74 4.52
CA TYR A 43 -1.49 -11.17 5.86
C TYR A 43 -2.31 -9.87 5.88
N ALA A 44 -2.44 -9.18 4.73
CA ALA A 44 -3.32 -8.02 4.66
C ALA A 44 -4.77 -8.49 4.59
N LYS A 45 -5.69 -7.74 5.20
CA LYS A 45 -7.12 -7.98 5.03
C LYS A 45 -7.47 -7.87 3.55
N PRO A 46 -8.33 -8.75 3.02
CA PRO A 46 -8.90 -8.53 1.69
C PRO A 46 -9.52 -7.13 1.63
N PHE A 47 -9.24 -6.41 0.54
CA PHE A 47 -9.91 -5.13 0.31
C PHE A 47 -11.40 -5.39 0.12
N SER A 48 -12.27 -4.64 0.78
CA SER A 48 -13.71 -4.66 0.55
C SER A 48 -14.19 -3.22 0.55
N GLY A 49 -14.76 -2.78 -0.57
CA GLY A 49 -15.16 -1.40 -0.73
C GLY A 49 -15.59 -1.06 -2.15
N LEU A 50 -16.01 0.19 -2.33
CA LEU A 50 -16.35 0.73 -3.63
C LEU A 50 -15.09 1.27 -4.31
N VAL A 51 -14.85 0.84 -5.54
CA VAL A 51 -13.90 1.47 -6.46
C VAL A 51 -14.68 2.04 -7.63
N GLY A 52 -14.78 3.38 -7.67
CA GLY A 52 -15.79 4.04 -8.50
C GLY A 52 -17.20 3.57 -8.09
N ASP A 53 -17.95 3.05 -9.06
CA ASP A 53 -19.31 2.52 -8.83
C ASP A 53 -19.35 0.99 -8.64
N LYS A 54 -18.18 0.32 -8.57
CA LYS A 54 -18.09 -1.14 -8.47
C LYS A 54 -17.79 -1.55 -7.03
N GLN A 55 -18.56 -2.49 -6.50
CA GLN A 55 -18.17 -3.21 -5.28
C GLN A 55 -17.03 -4.15 -5.62
N VAL A 56 -15.87 -3.97 -4.98
CA VAL A 56 -14.69 -4.81 -5.11
C VAL A 56 -14.51 -5.59 -3.81
N GLU A 57 -14.45 -6.91 -3.94
CA GLU A 57 -14.22 -7.83 -2.84
C GLU A 57 -12.94 -8.62 -3.12
N GLY A 58 -11.91 -8.35 -2.34
CA GLY A 58 -10.56 -8.84 -2.56
C GLY A 58 -9.92 -8.25 -3.81
N TYR A 59 -9.00 -9.02 -4.40
CA TYR A 59 -8.43 -8.71 -5.69
C TYR A 59 -8.62 -9.94 -6.58
N GLY A 60 -8.80 -9.71 -7.88
CA GLY A 60 -9.11 -10.75 -8.88
C GLY A 60 -7.92 -11.63 -9.24
N ASP A 61 -8.00 -12.30 -10.39
CA ASP A 61 -6.96 -13.22 -10.88
C ASP A 61 -5.64 -12.51 -11.22
N TRP A 62 -5.69 -11.20 -11.44
CA TRP A 62 -4.54 -10.36 -11.77
C TRP A 62 -4.52 -9.09 -10.93
N ASP A 63 -3.33 -8.76 -10.42
CA ASP A 63 -3.04 -7.46 -9.81
C ASP A 63 -2.12 -6.67 -10.75
N LEU A 64 -2.20 -5.34 -10.72
CA LEU A 64 -1.18 -4.48 -11.30
C LEU A 64 -0.27 -3.95 -10.20
N SER A 65 1.02 -4.29 -10.28
CA SER A 65 2.04 -3.63 -9.45
C SER A 65 2.46 -2.32 -10.10
N VAL A 66 2.24 -1.23 -9.38
CA VAL A 66 2.66 0.12 -9.75
C VAL A 66 3.78 0.57 -8.81
N GLY A 67 4.94 0.90 -9.37
CA GLY A 67 6.08 1.45 -8.64
C GLY A 67 6.32 2.91 -8.99
N LEU A 68 6.40 3.79 -8.00
CA LEU A 68 6.73 5.20 -8.15
C LEU A 68 8.09 5.49 -7.50
N TRP A 69 9.14 5.70 -8.31
CA TRP A 69 10.53 5.77 -7.82
C TRP A 69 11.23 7.08 -8.22
N GLY A 70 10.75 8.21 -7.72
CA GLY A 70 11.32 9.52 -8.07
C GLY A 70 11.95 10.25 -6.89
N GLN A 71 12.78 11.26 -7.18
CA GLN A 71 13.21 12.20 -6.16
C GLN A 71 12.05 13.15 -5.81
N TYR A 72 11.91 13.48 -4.53
CA TYR A 72 10.95 14.51 -4.13
C TYR A 72 11.69 15.86 -4.09
N PRO A 73 11.18 16.93 -4.70
CA PRO A 73 11.94 18.16 -4.96
C PRO A 73 12.28 18.96 -3.69
N SER A 74 11.57 18.72 -2.59
CA SER A 74 11.76 19.44 -1.33
C SER A 74 12.60 18.64 -0.34
N SER A 75 13.58 19.31 0.29
CA SER A 75 14.33 18.81 1.44
C SER A 75 13.60 19.01 2.77
N ASN A 76 12.44 19.69 2.77
CA ASN A 76 11.65 19.88 3.97
C ASN A 76 10.98 18.56 4.40
N GLN A 77 11.39 18.04 5.56
CA GLN A 77 10.90 16.76 6.08
C GLN A 77 9.37 16.74 6.30
N ALA A 78 8.77 17.85 6.72
CA ALA A 78 7.33 17.90 6.95
C ALA A 78 6.54 17.87 5.63
N GLU A 79 7.05 18.53 4.58
CA GLU A 79 6.49 18.44 3.23
C GLU A 79 6.61 17.03 2.67
N PHE A 80 7.79 16.41 2.82
CA PHE A 80 8.02 15.04 2.39
C PHE A 80 7.04 14.06 3.06
N VAL A 81 6.84 14.16 4.38
CA VAL A 81 5.87 13.33 5.11
C VAL A 81 4.45 13.58 4.59
N ARG A 82 4.02 14.84 4.44
CA ARG A 82 2.68 15.18 3.91
C ARG A 82 2.47 14.60 2.51
N ALA A 83 3.47 14.67 1.64
CA ALA A 83 3.40 14.16 0.29
C ALA A 83 3.27 12.64 0.24
N ASN A 84 4.08 11.90 1.01
CA ASN A 84 3.95 10.44 1.08
C ASN A 84 2.59 10.02 1.65
N ARG A 85 2.09 10.72 2.67
CA ARG A 85 0.75 10.47 3.24
C ARG A 85 -0.38 10.73 2.24
N LYS A 86 -0.25 11.72 1.36
CA LYS A 86 -1.21 11.97 0.28
C LYS A 86 -1.27 10.81 -0.72
N ILE A 87 -0.12 10.29 -1.14
CA ILE A 87 -0.05 9.10 -2.01
C ILE A 87 -0.67 7.89 -1.30
N GLU A 88 -0.31 7.65 -0.04
CA GLU A 88 -0.84 6.55 0.76
C GLU A 88 -2.35 6.64 1.01
N ALA A 89 -2.91 7.85 1.12
CA ALA A 89 -4.35 8.06 1.18
C ALA A 89 -5.00 7.78 -0.18
N LYS A 90 -4.49 8.39 -1.26
CA LYS A 90 -5.08 8.28 -2.60
C LYS A 90 -5.07 6.86 -3.14
N MET A 91 -4.00 6.10 -2.93
CA MET A 91 -3.91 4.74 -3.44
C MET A 91 -4.96 3.80 -2.83
N ARG A 92 -5.49 4.11 -1.63
CA ARG A 92 -6.52 3.27 -1.01
C ARG A 92 -7.88 3.38 -1.70
N GLU A 93 -8.16 4.51 -2.35
CA GLU A 93 -9.43 4.74 -3.05
C GLU A 93 -9.71 3.68 -4.13
N PRO A 94 -8.76 3.33 -5.01
CA PRO A 94 -8.91 2.21 -5.95
C PRO A 94 -8.47 0.86 -5.37
N GLY A 95 -8.50 0.68 -4.05
CA GLY A 95 -8.14 -0.59 -3.42
C GLY A 95 -6.65 -0.94 -3.48
N GLY A 96 -5.76 0.05 -3.58
CA GLY A 96 -4.32 -0.15 -3.60
C GLY A 96 -3.74 -0.60 -2.26
N LEU A 97 -2.84 -1.58 -2.31
CA LEU A 97 -2.09 -2.09 -1.16
C LEU A 97 -0.59 -1.92 -1.35
N LYS A 98 -0.01 -1.08 -0.49
CA LYS A 98 1.42 -0.78 -0.49
C LYS A 98 2.27 -1.95 -0.01
N ARG A 99 3.36 -2.21 -0.71
CA ARG A 99 4.43 -3.12 -0.29
C ARG A 99 5.28 -2.49 0.82
N LEU A 100 5.56 -3.27 1.85
CA LEU A 100 6.12 -2.78 3.12
C LEU A 100 7.65 -2.61 3.15
N TYR A 101 8.36 -2.85 2.04
CA TYR A 101 9.83 -2.65 2.02
C TYR A 101 10.22 -1.17 2.03
N SER A 102 9.37 -0.32 1.43
CA SER A 102 9.57 1.13 1.39
C SER A 102 9.03 1.77 2.67
N ARG A 103 9.50 2.97 3.01
CA ARG A 103 9.05 3.68 4.21
C ARG A 103 7.53 3.88 4.17
N VAL A 104 6.86 3.51 5.26
CA VAL A 104 5.41 3.64 5.45
C VAL A 104 5.11 4.81 6.38
N PHE A 105 4.11 5.63 6.05
CA PHE A 105 3.72 6.81 6.84
C PHE A 105 2.31 6.71 7.43
N TYR A 106 1.72 5.52 7.42
CA TYR A 106 0.46 5.22 8.10
C TYR A 106 0.52 5.58 9.58
N SER A 107 -0.58 6.12 10.11
CA SER A 107 -0.84 6.09 11.54
C SER A 107 -1.11 4.65 11.99
N GLU A 108 -1.11 4.43 13.32
CA GLU A 108 -1.53 3.13 13.84
C GLU A 108 -2.96 2.79 13.40
N ASP A 109 -3.91 3.73 13.46
CA ASP A 109 -5.29 3.49 13.02
C ASP A 109 -5.37 3.08 11.55
N GLU A 110 -4.62 3.75 10.67
CA GLU A 110 -4.54 3.40 9.24
C GLU A 110 -3.93 2.00 9.06
N TRP A 111 -2.93 1.64 9.86
CA TRP A 111 -2.34 0.31 9.84
C TRP A 111 -3.36 -0.78 10.23
N ARG A 112 -4.20 -0.52 11.25
CA ARG A 112 -5.22 -1.47 11.76
C ARG A 112 -6.37 -1.70 10.79
N GLN A 113 -6.61 -0.75 9.88
CA GLN A 113 -7.57 -0.92 8.78
C GLN A 113 -7.05 -1.94 7.76
N VAL A 114 -5.74 -2.01 7.53
CA VAL A 114 -5.12 -2.91 6.54
C VAL A 114 -4.76 -4.26 7.14
N TYR A 115 -4.24 -4.30 8.37
CA TYR A 115 -3.72 -5.51 9.01
C TYR A 115 -4.46 -5.84 10.28
N ASP A 116 -4.71 -7.13 10.51
CA ASP A 116 -5.41 -7.59 11.69
C ASP A 116 -4.52 -7.56 12.95
N LYS A 117 -4.95 -6.79 13.96
CA LYS A 117 -4.23 -6.69 15.23
C LYS A 117 -4.31 -7.97 16.03
N HIS A 118 -5.46 -8.62 16.03
CA HIS A 118 -5.68 -9.80 16.84
C HIS A 118 -4.78 -10.94 16.33
N GLU A 119 -4.77 -11.21 15.03
CA GLU A 119 -3.86 -12.22 14.45
C GLU A 119 -2.39 -11.91 14.72
N TYR A 120 -1.99 -10.63 14.60
CA TYR A 120 -0.63 -10.21 14.94
C TYR A 120 -0.29 -10.44 16.42
N ASP A 121 -1.19 -10.09 17.34
CA ASP A 121 -0.99 -10.28 18.78
C ASP A 121 -0.95 -11.77 19.17
N GLU A 122 -1.74 -12.62 18.51
CA GLU A 122 -1.68 -14.08 18.64
C GLU A 122 -0.32 -14.63 18.23
N LEU A 123 0.23 -14.15 17.11
CA LEU A 123 1.58 -14.53 16.65
C LEU A 123 2.64 -14.10 17.67
N LEU A 124 2.60 -12.86 18.17
CA LEU A 124 3.53 -12.40 19.20
C LEU A 124 3.45 -13.26 20.47
N ARG A 125 2.24 -13.67 20.89
CA ARG A 125 2.06 -14.54 22.04
C ARG A 125 2.64 -15.93 21.80
N LYS A 126 2.36 -16.53 20.63
CA LYS A 126 2.83 -17.86 20.26
C LYS A 126 4.37 -17.96 20.27
N TYR A 127 5.06 -16.91 19.84
CA TYR A 127 6.52 -16.86 19.77
C TYR A 127 7.18 -16.10 20.93
N SER A 128 6.42 -15.76 21.98
CA SER A 128 6.92 -15.04 23.17
C SER A 128 7.61 -13.70 22.84
N ALA A 129 7.19 -13.01 21.78
CA ALA A 129 7.78 -11.79 21.25
C ALA A 129 7.03 -10.52 21.69
N LYS A 130 6.51 -10.47 22.92
CA LYS A 130 5.67 -9.36 23.40
C LYS A 130 6.45 -8.09 23.78
N SER A 131 7.76 -8.18 23.88
CA SER A 131 8.64 -7.05 24.15
C SER A 131 9.80 -7.06 23.17
N LEU A 132 10.30 -5.87 22.86
CA LEU A 132 11.62 -5.76 22.23
C LEU A 132 12.67 -6.41 23.15
N PRO A 133 13.76 -6.95 22.60
CA PRO A 133 14.90 -7.35 23.41
C PRO A 133 15.30 -6.16 24.30
N LEU A 134 15.43 -6.40 25.60
CA LEU A 134 16.12 -5.46 26.48
C LEU A 134 17.58 -5.50 26.06
N ILE A 135 18.11 -4.36 25.60
CA ILE A 135 19.54 -4.15 25.34
C ILE A 135 20.21 -3.84 26.68
#